data_AF-A0AAW2BT81-F1
#
_entry.id   AF-A0AAW2BT81-F1
#
_cell.length_a   1.000
_cell.length_b   1.000
_cell.length_c   1.000
_cell.angle_alpha   90.00
_cell.angle_beta   90.00
_cell.angle_gamma   90.00
#
_symmetry.space_group_name_H-M   'P 1'
#
loop_
_entity.id
_entity.type
_entity.pdbx_description
1 polymer ?
#
loop_
_entity_poly.entity_id
_entity_poly.type
_entity_poly.pdbx_seq_one_letter_code
_entity_poly.pdbx_strand_id
1 'polypeptide(L)'
;MQVNGSSCVVPTGRRDGRVSLVSDADSLPAFTDSIDMLKQKFSALGLNAHDLVVLAGGHTIGTSACQSFQYRMYNFTKVRNGAVDPSISPAFLPQLRALCPQNGDGSKRVALDTHSPNRFDTSYFRNMRIGQGILESDHML
;
A
#
# COMPACT_ATOMS: atom_id res chain seq x y z
N MET A 1 5.01 -4.27 21.14
CA MET A 1 4.57 -2.86 21.14
C MET A 1 3.13 -2.84 20.66
N GLN A 2 2.21 -2.25 21.42
CA GLN A 2 0.80 -2.13 21.04
C GLN A 2 0.62 -0.82 20.26
N VAL A 3 -0.05 -0.86 19.11
CA VAL A 3 -0.15 0.26 18.15
C VAL A 3 -1.40 1.13 18.33
N ASN A 4 -2.12 0.99 19.45
CA ASN A 4 -3.33 1.77 19.78
C ASN A 4 -4.54 1.55 18.82
N GLY A 5 -4.72 0.32 18.32
CA GLY A 5 -5.90 -0.09 17.54
C GLY A 5 -6.99 -0.74 18.39
N SER A 6 -8.14 -0.99 17.78
CA SER A 6 -9.30 -1.64 18.43
C SER A 6 -9.01 -3.10 18.83
N SER A 7 -9.55 -3.53 19.96
CA SER A 7 -9.48 -4.93 20.41
C SER A 7 -10.65 -5.74 19.83
N CYS A 8 -10.37 -6.97 19.40
CA CYS A 8 -11.41 -7.95 19.05
C CYS A 8 -11.07 -9.33 19.61
N VAL A 9 -12.11 -10.13 19.86
CA VAL A 9 -11.94 -11.55 20.20
C VAL A 9 -11.78 -12.32 18.90
N VAL A 10 -10.59 -12.89 18.67
CA VAL A 10 -10.28 -13.62 17.44
C VAL A 10 -10.77 -15.07 17.54
N PRO A 11 -11.57 -15.57 16.58
CA PRO A 11 -11.94 -16.99 16.55
C PRO A 11 -10.71 -17.89 16.44
N THR A 12 -10.64 -18.91 17.32
CA THR A 12 -9.54 -19.88 17.40
C THR A 12 -9.90 -21.22 16.75
N GLY A 13 -8.91 -22.11 16.56
CA GLY A 13 -9.13 -23.48 16.07
C GLY A 13 -8.63 -23.77 14.65
N ARG A 14 -7.97 -22.81 13.99
CA ARG A 14 -7.23 -23.05 12.74
C ARG A 14 -6.11 -24.07 12.97
N ARG A 15 -5.79 -24.87 11.95
CA ARG A 15 -4.72 -25.88 11.95
C ARG A 15 -3.68 -25.55 10.88
N ASP A 16 -2.45 -26.00 11.09
CA ASP A 16 -1.36 -25.74 10.16
C ASP A 16 -1.49 -26.60 8.89
N GLY A 17 -1.25 -25.96 7.74
CA GLY A 17 -1.13 -26.65 6.46
C GLY A 17 0.15 -27.48 6.37
N ARG A 18 0.13 -28.59 5.63
CA ARG A 18 1.29 -29.49 5.45
C ARG A 18 2.00 -29.33 4.11
N VAL A 19 1.49 -28.45 3.26
CA VAL A 19 1.97 -28.23 1.90
C VAL A 19 2.10 -26.72 1.69
N SER A 20 3.17 -26.30 1.03
CA SER A 20 3.38 -24.92 0.59
C SER A 20 3.57 -24.94 -0.92
N LEU A 21 2.73 -24.19 -1.64
CA LEU A 21 2.77 -24.09 -3.09
C LEU A 21 3.09 -22.65 -3.51
N VAL A 22 4.09 -22.47 -4.37
CA VAL A 22 4.43 -21.15 -4.90
C VAL A 22 3.28 -20.53 -5.70
N SER A 23 2.48 -21.36 -6.36
CA SER A 23 1.31 -20.94 -7.14
C SER A 23 0.23 -20.26 -6.30
N ASP A 24 0.18 -20.51 -4.99
CA ASP A 24 -0.78 -19.83 -4.11
C ASP A 24 -0.49 -18.32 -4.04
N ALA A 25 0.78 -17.93 -4.22
CA ALA A 25 1.21 -16.54 -4.22
C ALA A 25 0.89 -15.78 -5.50
N ASP A 26 0.56 -16.47 -6.61
CA ASP A 26 0.24 -15.83 -7.90
C ASP A 26 -1.03 -14.97 -7.81
N SER A 27 -1.90 -15.26 -6.84
CA SER A 27 -3.14 -14.55 -6.59
C SER A 27 -2.99 -13.31 -5.68
N LEU A 28 -1.79 -13.06 -5.13
CA LEU A 28 -1.60 -11.95 -4.19
C LEU A 28 -1.74 -10.59 -4.89
N PRO A 29 -2.37 -9.59 -4.25
CA PRO A 29 -2.42 -8.22 -4.75
C PRO A 29 -1.02 -7.62 -4.95
N ALA A 30 -0.80 -6.99 -6.10
CA ALA A 30 0.39 -6.21 -6.36
C ALA A 30 0.17 -4.73 -6.02
N PHE A 31 1.24 -4.01 -5.68
CA PHE A 31 1.20 -2.57 -5.39
C PHE A 31 0.81 -1.70 -6.61
N THR A 32 0.77 -2.29 -7.80
CA THR A 32 0.38 -1.66 -9.08
C THR A 32 -0.97 -2.17 -9.61
N ASP A 33 -1.67 -3.05 -8.90
CA ASP A 33 -2.94 -3.58 -9.39
C ASP A 33 -3.99 -2.47 -9.50
N SER A 34 -4.78 -2.52 -10.57
CA SER A 34 -5.95 -1.63 -10.73
C SER A 34 -7.03 -1.97 -9.71
N ILE A 35 -7.94 -1.03 -9.46
CA ILE A 35 -9.06 -1.25 -8.54
C ILE A 35 -9.92 -2.46 -8.93
N ASP A 36 -10.12 -2.70 -10.22
CA ASP A 36 -10.91 -3.84 -10.69
C ASP A 36 -10.18 -5.18 -10.44
N MET A 37 -8.85 -5.19 -10.62
CA MET A 37 -8.03 -6.36 -10.28
C MET A 37 -8.03 -6.63 -8.77
N LEU A 38 -7.90 -5.59 -7.95
CA LEU A 38 -7.97 -5.71 -6.49
C LEU A 38 -9.33 -6.27 -6.05
N LYS A 39 -10.44 -5.74 -6.60
CA LYS A 39 -11.79 -6.26 -6.34
C LYS A 39 -11.94 -7.72 -6.76
N GLN A 40 -11.40 -8.10 -7.92
CA GLN A 40 -11.45 -9.48 -8.40
C GLN A 40 -10.69 -10.43 -7.47
N LYS A 41 -9.46 -10.08 -7.08
CA LYS A 41 -8.62 -10.89 -6.17
C LYS A 41 -9.27 -11.07 -4.80
N PHE A 42 -9.85 -10.01 -4.24
CA PHE A 42 -10.58 -10.09 -2.96
C PHE A 42 -11.85 -10.93 -3.09
N SER A 43 -12.61 -10.75 -4.17
CA SER A 43 -13.82 -11.54 -4.41
C SER A 43 -13.53 -13.03 -4.56
N ALA A 44 -12.37 -13.41 -5.10
CA ALA A 44 -11.95 -14.81 -5.20
C ALA A 44 -11.75 -15.48 -3.83
N LEU A 45 -11.55 -14.68 -2.77
CA LEU A 45 -11.45 -15.12 -1.37
C LEU A 45 -12.76 -14.91 -0.59
N GLY A 46 -13.85 -14.53 -1.25
CA GLY A 46 -15.13 -14.25 -0.61
C GLY A 46 -15.20 -12.90 0.11
N LEU A 47 -14.27 -11.98 -0.19
CA LEU A 47 -14.23 -10.62 0.37
C LEU A 47 -14.79 -9.61 -0.63
N ASN A 48 -15.57 -8.66 -0.15
CA ASN A 48 -16.20 -7.64 -0.99
C ASN A 48 -15.37 -6.34 -1.06
N ALA A 49 -15.88 -5.33 -1.77
CA ALA A 49 -15.20 -4.03 -1.92
C ALA A 49 -15.06 -3.27 -0.59
N HIS A 50 -16.00 -3.43 0.35
CA HIS A 50 -15.89 -2.85 1.67
C HIS A 50 -14.75 -3.51 2.47
N ASP A 51 -14.62 -4.83 2.39
CA ASP A 51 -13.51 -5.56 3.02
C ASP A 51 -12.16 -5.14 2.45
N LEU A 52 -12.07 -4.92 1.13
CA LEU A 52 -10.88 -4.38 0.48
C LEU A 52 -10.44 -3.03 1.09
N VAL A 53 -11.35 -2.06 1.16
CA VAL A 53 -11.05 -0.73 1.70
C VAL A 53 -10.68 -0.79 3.19
N VAL A 54 -11.39 -1.58 3.98
CA VAL A 54 -11.12 -1.73 5.42
C VAL A 54 -9.76 -2.39 5.66
N LEU A 55 -9.43 -3.47 4.93
CA LEU A 55 -8.18 -4.20 5.10
C LEU A 55 -6.98 -3.40 4.57
N ALA A 56 -7.15 -2.62 3.50
CA ALA A 56 -6.13 -1.67 3.04
C ALA A 56 -5.78 -0.62 4.11
N GLY A 57 -6.72 -0.33 5.02
CA GLY A 57 -6.48 0.48 6.21
C GLY A 57 -5.32 -0.01 7.09
N GLY A 58 -4.92 -1.29 6.97
CA GLY A 58 -3.72 -1.83 7.63
C GLY A 58 -2.42 -1.10 7.25
N HIS A 59 -2.38 -0.43 6.09
CA HIS A 59 -1.27 0.43 5.67
C HIS A 59 -1.12 1.70 6.52
N THR A 60 -1.96 1.94 7.53
CA THR A 60 -1.74 2.99 8.57
C THR A 60 -0.44 2.79 9.37
N ILE A 61 0.14 1.60 9.36
CA ILE A 61 1.44 1.30 9.98
C ILE A 61 2.34 0.49 9.05
N GLY A 62 3.61 0.41 9.40
CA GLY A 62 4.60 -0.37 8.65
C GLY A 62 5.28 0.43 7.55
N THR A 63 6.01 -0.26 6.69
CA THR A 63 6.88 0.38 5.69
C THR A 63 6.81 -0.31 4.34
N SER A 64 7.18 0.41 3.28
CA SER A 64 7.47 -0.13 1.95
C SER A 64 8.86 0.31 1.50
N ALA A 65 9.47 -0.48 0.62
CA ALA A 65 10.78 -0.13 0.05
C ALA A 65 10.58 0.87 -1.10
N CYS A 66 11.50 1.83 -1.25
CA CYS A 66 11.45 2.83 -2.33
C CYS A 66 11.23 2.19 -3.72
N GLN A 67 11.84 1.04 -4.01
CA GLN A 67 11.68 0.32 -5.27
C GLN A 67 10.22 0.00 -5.63
N SER A 68 9.34 -0.17 -4.63
CA SER A 68 7.94 -0.51 -4.83
C SER A 68 7.08 0.67 -5.30
N PHE A 69 7.56 1.92 -5.22
CA PHE A 69 6.75 3.09 -5.60
C PHE A 69 7.53 4.22 -6.27
N GLN A 70 8.85 4.13 -6.38
CA GLN A 70 9.66 5.21 -6.95
C GLN A 70 9.34 5.55 -8.40
N TYR A 71 8.85 4.57 -9.17
CA TYR A 71 8.42 4.79 -10.55
C TYR A 71 7.33 5.87 -10.63
N ARG A 72 6.46 5.98 -9.61
CA ARG A 72 5.39 6.99 -9.55
C ARG A 72 5.92 8.42 -9.55
N MET A 73 7.16 8.66 -9.12
CA MET A 73 7.74 10.02 -9.03
C MET A 73 8.63 10.41 -10.21
N TYR A 74 9.06 9.44 -11.01
CA TYR A 74 10.13 9.63 -11.99
C TYR A 74 9.81 9.05 -13.38
N ASN A 75 9.01 7.99 -13.46
CA ASN A 75 8.70 7.31 -14.71
C ASN A 75 7.34 6.59 -14.62
N PHE A 76 6.29 7.34 -14.26
CA PHE A 76 4.97 6.76 -14.02
C PHE A 76 4.37 6.19 -15.30
N THR A 77 4.41 6.97 -16.39
CA THR A 77 4.04 6.49 -17.72
C THR A 77 5.31 6.26 -18.53
N LYS A 78 5.49 5.04 -19.04
CA LYS A 78 6.62 4.69 -19.93
C LYS A 78 6.64 5.50 -21.24
N VAL A 79 5.57 6.26 -21.50
CA VAL A 79 5.40 7.11 -22.68
C VAL A 79 6.21 8.40 -22.57
N ARG A 80 6.46 8.92 -21.36
CA ARG A 80 7.21 10.15 -21.16
C ARG A 80 8.15 10.04 -19.96
N ASN A 81 9.45 10.06 -20.24
CA ASN A 81 10.46 10.14 -19.19
C ASN A 81 10.25 11.39 -18.33
N GLY A 82 10.29 11.23 -17.01
CA GLY A 82 9.98 12.29 -16.04
C GLY A 82 8.49 12.47 -15.73
N ALA A 83 7.60 11.63 -16.26
CA ALA A 83 6.19 11.66 -15.89
C ALA A 83 6.01 11.28 -14.41
N VAL A 84 5.28 12.14 -13.69
CA VAL A 84 4.87 11.92 -12.30
C VAL A 84 3.43 11.43 -12.30
N ASP A 85 3.12 10.51 -11.40
CA ASP A 85 1.75 10.07 -11.13
C ASP A 85 0.88 11.27 -10.71
N PRO A 86 -0.17 11.60 -11.47
CA PRO A 86 -1.01 12.77 -11.19
C PRO A 86 -1.82 12.66 -9.90
N SER A 87 -1.94 11.46 -9.32
CA SER A 87 -2.59 11.26 -8.02
C SER A 87 -1.71 11.72 -6.84
N ILE A 88 -0.40 11.86 -7.03
CA ILE A 88 0.50 12.37 -6.00
C ILE A 88 0.33 13.88 -5.88
N SER A 89 0.05 14.33 -4.66
CA SER A 89 -0.06 15.76 -4.36
C SER A 89 1.24 16.50 -4.71
N PRO A 90 1.17 17.62 -5.46
CA PRO A 90 2.33 18.44 -5.75
C PRO A 90 3.09 18.93 -4.51
N ALA A 91 2.38 19.13 -3.39
CA ALA A 91 2.97 19.53 -2.11
C ALA A 91 3.72 18.37 -1.42
N PHE A 92 3.32 17.12 -1.69
CA PHE A 92 3.92 15.93 -1.11
C PHE A 92 5.10 15.40 -1.92
N LEU A 93 5.07 15.58 -3.25
CA LEU A 93 6.10 15.08 -4.16
C LEU A 93 7.54 15.44 -3.74
N PRO A 94 7.88 16.67 -3.32
CA PRO A 94 9.24 17.00 -2.87
C PRO A 94 9.66 16.19 -1.64
N GLN A 95 8.74 15.95 -0.71
CA GLN A 95 8.98 15.15 0.49
C GLN A 95 9.23 13.68 0.11
N LEU A 96 8.38 13.12 -0.76
CA LEU A 96 8.52 11.74 -1.20
C LEU A 96 9.82 11.51 -1.99
N ARG A 97 10.25 12.49 -2.81
CA ARG A 97 11.56 12.46 -3.50
C ARG A 97 12.75 12.59 -2.56
N ALA A 98 12.63 13.37 -1.48
CA ALA A 98 13.66 13.43 -0.44
C ALA A 98 13.79 12.09 0.31
N LEU A 99 12.67 11.39 0.51
CA LEU A 99 12.66 10.05 1.09
C LEU A 99 13.25 9.02 0.13
N CYS A 100 12.91 9.08 -1.16
CA CYS A 100 13.36 8.15 -2.20
C CYS A 100 13.93 8.90 -3.42
N PRO A 101 15.21 9.30 -3.41
CA PRO A 101 15.87 9.94 -4.55
C PRO A 101 15.97 9.00 -5.76
N GLN A 102 15.95 9.55 -6.99
CA GLN A 102 15.93 8.78 -8.26
C GLN A 102 17.05 7.74 -8.41
N ASN A 103 18.25 8.06 -7.90
CA ASN A 103 19.41 7.16 -7.89
C ASN A 103 19.81 6.78 -6.45
N GLY A 104 18.83 6.79 -5.54
CA GLY A 104 19.02 6.41 -4.15
C GLY A 104 18.95 4.89 -3.93
N ASP A 105 19.06 4.48 -2.67
CA ASP A 105 18.90 3.09 -2.26
C ASP A 105 17.43 2.64 -2.40
N GLY A 106 17.16 1.76 -3.37
CA GLY A 106 15.83 1.20 -3.60
C GLY A 106 15.29 0.33 -2.46
N SER A 107 16.16 -0.18 -1.59
CA SER A 107 15.79 -0.99 -0.42
C SER A 107 15.39 -0.15 0.79
N LYS A 108 15.69 1.16 0.77
CA LYS A 108 15.34 2.10 1.84
C LYS A 108 13.85 2.03 2.16
N ARG A 109 13.54 1.90 3.45
CA ARG A 109 12.19 1.74 3.97
C ARG A 109 11.56 3.09 4.27
N VAL A 110 10.35 3.30 3.78
CA VAL A 110 9.53 4.49 4.02
C VAL A 110 8.22 4.05 4.65
N ALA A 111 7.73 4.82 5.63
CA ALA A 111 6.46 4.54 6.28
C ALA A 111 5.30 4.60 5.27
N LEU A 112 4.39 3.62 5.33
CA LEU A 112 3.17 3.61 4.51
C LEU A 112 2.22 4.76 4.86
N ASP A 113 2.20 5.14 6.14
CA ASP A 113 1.56 6.34 6.65
C ASP A 113 2.63 7.29 7.21
N THR A 114 2.84 8.41 6.52
CA THR A 114 3.84 9.40 6.95
C THR A 114 3.33 10.33 8.06
N HIS A 115 2.03 10.32 8.35
CA HIS A 115 1.42 11.15 9.37
C HIS A 115 1.51 10.49 10.76
N SER A 116 1.20 9.20 10.87
CA SER A 116 1.23 8.45 12.13
C SER A 116 1.93 7.09 12.00
N PRO A 117 3.22 7.04 11.62
CA PRO A 117 3.89 5.80 11.17
C PRO A 117 3.86 4.61 12.15
N ASN A 118 3.66 4.89 13.45
CA ASN A 118 3.68 3.89 14.52
C ASN A 118 2.34 3.78 15.26
N ARG A 119 1.26 4.39 14.76
CA ARG A 119 -0.07 4.35 15.37
C ARG A 119 -1.08 3.81 14.38
N PHE A 120 -1.85 2.83 14.82
CA PHE A 120 -2.98 2.30 14.08
C PHE A 120 -4.17 3.24 14.25
N ASP A 121 -4.36 4.15 13.31
CA ASP A 121 -5.48 5.08 13.30
C ASP A 121 -6.02 5.30 11.87
N THR A 122 -6.72 6.42 11.64
CA THR A 122 -7.38 6.70 10.35
C THR A 122 -6.59 7.66 9.46
N SER A 123 -5.36 8.06 9.80
CA SER A 123 -4.61 8.98 8.94
C SER A 123 -4.26 8.40 7.59
N TYR A 124 -4.15 7.09 7.46
CA TYR A 124 -4.07 6.40 6.16
C TYR A 124 -5.15 6.90 5.17
N PHE A 125 -6.41 6.87 5.60
CA PHE A 125 -7.53 7.31 4.76
C PHE A 125 -7.51 8.82 4.49
N ARG A 126 -7.04 9.61 5.47
CA ARG A 126 -6.84 11.06 5.28
C ARG A 126 -5.77 11.33 4.23
N ASN A 127 -4.66 10.60 4.24
CA ASN A 127 -3.56 10.75 3.30
C ASN A 127 -4.02 10.48 1.87
N MET A 128 -4.84 9.45 1.63
CA MET A 128 -5.38 9.17 0.28
C MET A 128 -6.21 10.33 -0.27
N ARG A 129 -7.08 10.93 0.56
CA ARG A 129 -7.89 12.09 0.15
C ARG A 129 -7.08 13.31 -0.26
N ILE A 130 -5.85 13.44 0.25
CA ILE A 130 -4.98 14.59 -0.03
C ILE A 130 -3.78 14.23 -0.91
N GLY A 131 -3.81 13.07 -1.58
CA GLY A 131 -2.76 12.64 -2.52
C GLY A 131 -1.42 12.31 -1.86
N GLN A 132 -1.45 11.81 -0.62
CA GLN A 132 -0.27 11.50 0.22
C GLN A 132 -0.06 10.00 0.45
N GLY A 133 -0.75 9.12 -0.29
CA GLY A 133 -0.42 7.70 -0.31
C GLY A 133 0.94 7.42 -0.96
N ILE A 134 1.60 6.33 -0.58
CA ILE A 134 2.88 5.98 -1.21
C ILE A 134 2.73 4.91 -2.30
N LEU A 135 1.84 3.94 -2.13
CA LEU A 135 1.59 2.92 -3.16
C LEU A 135 0.59 3.44 -4.19
N GLU A 136 0.67 2.91 -5.42
CA GLU A 136 -0.32 3.21 -6.47
C GLU A 136 -1.66 2.57 -6.13
N SER A 137 -1.65 1.31 -5.69
CA SER A 137 -2.86 0.59 -5.26
C SER A 137 -3.68 1.34 -4.20
N ASP A 138 -3.02 2.06 -3.29
CA ASP A 138 -3.70 2.82 -2.23
C ASP A 138 -4.49 4.01 -2.80
N HIS A 139 -4.00 4.64 -3.87
CA HIS A 139 -4.68 5.78 -4.53
C HIS A 139 -5.80 5.35 -5.48
N MET A 140 -5.94 4.05 -5.74
CA MET A 140 -7.03 3.50 -6.56
C MET A 140 -8.28 3.21 -5.73
N LEU A 141 -8.21 3.39 -4.40
CA LEU A 141 -9.27 3.10 -3.42
C LEU A 141 -10.13 4.33 -3.06
#